data_AF-A0A7J7DE47-F1
#
_entry.id   AF-A0A7J7DE47-F1
#
_cell.length_a   1.000
_cell.length_b   1.000
_cell.length_c   1.000
_cell.angle_alpha   90.00
_cell.angle_beta   90.00
_cell.angle_gamma   90.00
#
_symmetry.space_group_name_H-M   'P 1'
#
loop_
_entity.id
_entity.type
_entity.pdbx_description
1 polymer ?
#
loop_
_entity_poly.entity_id
_entity_poly.type
_entity_poly.pdbx_seq_one_letter_code
_entity_poly.pdbx_strand_id
1 'polypeptide(L)'
;MSRPQFEKRFRLLGFRFKMAQQGQPPAAMDPAVLDDIIRRLLEHRLGRSGKQVQLMEGEIRQLCTASREIFLQQPNLLELEAPIKICGTL
;
A
#
# COMPACT_ATOMS: atom_id res chain seq x y z
N MET A 1 -13.31 -29.20 -4.00
CA MET A 1 -12.45 -29.06 -2.80
C MET A 1 -11.33 -28.09 -3.19
N SER A 2 -11.16 -26.88 -2.67
CA SER A 2 -11.61 -26.26 -1.43
C SER A 2 -11.81 -24.76 -1.67
N ARG A 3 -13.00 -24.23 -1.39
CA ARG A 3 -13.19 -22.79 -1.14
C ARG A 3 -12.94 -22.56 0.34
N PRO A 4 -12.06 -21.63 0.76
CA PRO A 4 -12.06 -21.19 2.14
C PRO A 4 -12.61 -19.76 2.26
N GLN A 5 -13.80 -19.68 2.87
CA GLN A 5 -14.21 -18.71 3.89
C GLN A 5 -14.12 -17.21 3.57
N PHE A 6 -15.17 -16.67 2.95
CA PHE A 6 -15.53 -15.25 3.04
C PHE A 6 -16.82 -15.09 3.86
N GLU A 7 -16.86 -15.67 5.06
CA GLU A 7 -17.97 -15.43 5.99
C GLU A 7 -17.45 -15.37 7.43
N LYS A 8 -17.10 -14.16 7.88
CA LYS A 8 -17.06 -13.81 9.30
C LYS A 8 -17.87 -12.54 9.50
N ARG A 9 -19.17 -12.75 9.54
CA ARG A 9 -20.20 -11.78 9.87
C ARG A 9 -20.09 -11.47 11.36
N PHE A 10 -19.29 -10.47 11.74
CA PHE A 10 -19.29 -9.92 13.10
C PHE A 10 -20.01 -8.58 13.09
N ARG A 11 -21.32 -8.64 13.28
CA ARG A 11 -22.12 -7.48 13.68
C ARG A 11 -22.41 -7.65 15.16
N LEU A 12 -21.67 -6.96 16.02
CA LEU A 12 -22.25 -6.48 17.27
C LEU A 12 -21.51 -5.23 17.76
N LEU A 13 -22.33 -4.23 18.10
CA LEU A 13 -22.06 -2.96 18.78
C LEU A 13 -20.64 -2.74 19.32
N GLY A 14 -19.98 -1.69 18.81
CA GLY A 14 -18.92 -0.97 19.51
C GLY A 14 -17.57 -1.68 19.57
N PHE A 15 -16.66 -1.28 18.66
CA PHE A 15 -15.21 -1.37 18.79
C PHE A 15 -14.58 -2.66 19.35
N ARG A 16 -13.95 -3.47 18.50
CA ARG A 16 -12.68 -4.13 18.85
C ARG A 16 -11.88 -4.61 17.64
N PHE A 17 -10.89 -3.80 17.30
CA PHE A 17 -9.78 -4.14 16.42
C PHE A 17 -8.70 -4.91 17.21
N LYS A 18 -8.51 -6.20 16.93
CA LYS A 18 -7.35 -7.05 17.35
C LYS A 18 -7.51 -8.44 16.71
N MET A 19 -6.50 -9.20 16.26
CA MET A 19 -5.05 -9.10 16.35
C MET A 19 -4.41 -9.67 15.06
N ALA A 20 -3.20 -9.22 14.79
CA ALA A 20 -2.23 -9.89 13.92
C ALA A 20 -1.82 -11.27 14.45
N GLN A 21 -1.74 -12.25 13.55
CA GLN A 21 -0.77 -13.36 13.51
C GLN A 21 -0.60 -13.68 12.01
N GLN A 22 0.57 -13.61 11.39
CA GLN A 22 1.73 -14.48 11.60
C GLN A 22 2.99 -13.82 11.00
N GLY A 23 4.14 -14.04 11.64
CA GLY A 23 5.31 -13.16 11.59
C GLY A 23 6.07 -12.99 10.26
N GLN A 24 6.51 -11.76 10.05
CA GLN A 24 7.80 -11.37 9.46
C GLN A 24 8.07 -9.94 10.00
N PRO A 25 9.30 -9.55 10.39
CA PRO A 25 9.58 -8.13 10.63
C PRO A 25 9.17 -7.36 9.37
N PRO A 26 8.51 -6.20 9.50
CA PRO A 26 8.05 -5.46 8.34
C PRO A 26 9.25 -5.27 7.42
N ALA A 27 9.08 -5.56 6.13
CA ALA A 27 10.04 -5.14 5.11
C ALA A 27 9.95 -3.61 5.00
N ALA A 28 10.39 -2.92 6.06
CA ALA A 28 10.42 -1.49 6.16
C ALA A 28 11.47 -1.03 5.17
N MET A 29 11.02 -0.58 4.01
CA MET A 29 11.89 0.10 3.07
C MET A 29 12.51 1.29 3.78
N ASP A 30 13.80 1.51 3.54
CA ASP A 30 14.47 2.65 4.13
C ASP A 30 13.76 3.95 3.70
N PRO A 31 13.39 4.83 4.65
CA PRO A 31 12.61 6.02 4.35
C PRO A 31 13.38 7.00 3.44
N ALA A 32 14.71 7.06 3.53
CA ALA A 32 15.50 7.94 2.67
C ALA A 32 15.49 7.45 1.21
N VAL A 33 15.51 6.12 1.01
CA VAL A 33 15.37 5.52 -0.33
C VAL A 33 13.96 5.77 -0.88
N LEU A 34 12.92 5.61 -0.06
CA LEU A 34 11.54 5.90 -0.47
C LEU A 34 11.34 7.36 -0.87
N ASP A 35 11.86 8.30 -0.07
CA ASP A 35 11.80 9.74 -0.35
C ASP A 35 12.53 10.09 -1.64
N ASP A 36 13.70 9.49 -1.90
CA ASP A 36 14.45 9.67 -3.14
C ASP A 36 13.66 9.21 -4.38
N ILE A 37 13.02 8.03 -4.29
CA ILE A 37 12.14 7.52 -5.36
C ILE A 37 10.97 8.48 -5.60
N ILE A 38 10.31 8.97 -4.55
CA ILE A 38 9.19 9.90 -4.66
C ILE A 38 9.65 11.20 -5.35
N ARG A 39 10.81 11.75 -4.97
CA ARG A 39 11.38 12.95 -5.61
C ARG A 39 11.61 12.72 -7.11
N ARG A 40 12.31 11.64 -7.48
CA ARG A 40 12.56 11.28 -8.89
C ARG A 40 11.28 11.14 -9.71
N LEU A 41 10.22 10.56 -9.13
CA LEU A 41 8.92 10.44 -9.79
C LEU A 41 8.19 11.79 -9.95
N LEU A 42 8.30 12.67 -8.97
CA LEU A 42 7.66 14.00 -9.01
C LEU A 42 8.34 14.97 -9.98
N GLU A 43 9.66 14.89 -10.14
CA GLU A 43 10.42 15.73 -11.09
C GLU A 43 9.92 15.57 -12.53
N HIS A 44 9.40 14.40 -12.90
CA HIS A 44 8.81 14.18 -14.22
C HIS A 44 7.59 15.08 -14.49
N ARG A 45 6.86 15.53 -13.47
CA ARG A 45 5.71 16.44 -13.65
C ARG A 45 6.11 17.83 -14.13
N LEU A 46 7.37 18.24 -13.95
CA LEU A 46 7.88 19.56 -14.31
C LEU A 46 8.63 19.57 -15.66
N GLY A 47 9.02 18.40 -16.16
CA GLY A 47 9.70 18.25 -17.45
C GLY A 47 8.74 17.93 -18.59
N ARG A 48 9.11 18.28 -19.83
CA ARG A 48 8.39 17.83 -21.04
C ARG A 48 8.18 16.32 -20.97
N SER A 49 6.92 15.91 -21.08
CA SER A 49 6.42 14.54 -21.15
C SER A 49 7.28 13.68 -22.07
N GLY A 50 8.19 12.88 -21.49
CA GLY A 50 9.11 12.05 -22.28
C GLY A 50 10.35 11.53 -21.55
N LYS A 51 10.76 12.11 -20.41
CA LYS A 51 11.89 11.57 -19.61
C LYS A 51 11.48 10.38 -18.75
N GLN A 52 11.77 9.15 -19.19
CA GLN A 52 11.53 7.97 -18.35
C GLN A 52 12.31 8.07 -17.02
N VAL A 53 11.62 7.84 -15.91
CA VAL A 53 12.25 7.75 -14.59
C VAL A 53 12.98 6.41 -14.50
N GLN A 54 14.28 6.44 -14.26
CA GLN A 54 15.08 5.24 -14.09
C GLN A 54 14.98 4.76 -12.65
N LEU A 55 14.25 3.67 -12.44
CA LEU A 55 14.19 2.92 -11.18
C LEU A 55 14.88 1.58 -11.38
N MET A 56 15.68 1.17 -10.42
CA MET A 56 16.31 -0.14 -10.45
C MET A 56 15.30 -1.23 -10.10
N GLU A 57 15.48 -2.44 -10.66
CA GLU A 57 14.58 -3.57 -10.38
C GLU A 57 14.46 -3.86 -8.88
N GLY A 58 15.56 -3.73 -8.13
CA GLY A 58 15.58 -3.89 -6.68
C GLY A 58 14.66 -2.91 -5.96
N GLU A 59 14.62 -1.64 -6.41
CA GLU A 59 13.75 -0.60 -5.83
C GLU A 59 12.28 -0.91 -6.10
N ILE A 60 11.96 -1.30 -7.34
CA ILE A 60 10.59 -1.67 -7.75
C ILE A 60 10.11 -2.89 -6.94
N ARG A 61 10.95 -3.93 -6.81
CA ARG A 61 10.60 -5.14 -6.06
C ARG A 61 10.35 -4.84 -4.59
N GLN A 62 11.16 -3.97 -3.99
CA GLN A 62 10.97 -3.56 -2.60
C GLN A 62 9.66 -2.77 -2.46
N LEU A 63 9.36 -1.82 -3.37
CA LEU A 63 8.10 -1.06 -3.36
C LEU A 63 6.88 -1.97 -3.42
N CYS A 64 6.90 -2.95 -4.32
CA CYS A 64 5.81 -3.92 -4.45
C CYS A 64 5.65 -4.78 -3.20
N THR A 65 6.77 -5.26 -2.63
CA THR A 65 6.76 -6.08 -1.41
C THR A 65 6.20 -5.31 -0.22
N ALA A 66 6.70 -4.11 0.03
CA ALA A 66 6.25 -3.27 1.14
C ALA A 66 4.78 -2.83 0.96
N SER A 67 4.38 -2.43 -0.25
CA SER A 67 2.98 -2.08 -0.54
C SER A 67 2.04 -3.26 -0.32
N ARG A 68 2.44 -4.46 -0.75
CA ARG A 68 1.65 -5.69 -0.54
C ARG A 68 1.46 -5.97 0.95
N GLU A 69 2.49 -5.82 1.77
CA GLU A 69 2.39 -6.00 3.22
C GLU A 69 1.41 -5.00 3.84
N ILE A 70 1.46 -3.72 3.44
CA ILE A 70 0.54 -2.68 3.91
C ILE A 70 -0.91 -3.03 3.53
N PHE A 71 -1.16 -3.41 2.28
CA PHE A 71 -2.51 -3.78 1.84
C PHE A 71 -3.05 -5.03 2.52
N LEU A 72 -2.20 -5.99 2.88
CA LEU A 72 -2.61 -7.18 3.63
C LEU A 72 -2.89 -6.89 5.11
N GLN A 73 -2.23 -5.87 5.69
CA GLN A 73 -2.48 -5.42 7.05
C GLN A 73 -3.77 -4.59 7.15
N GLN A 74 -4.17 -3.93 6.06
CA GLN A 74 -5.41 -3.17 5.98
C GLN A 74 -6.62 -4.08 5.72
N PRO A 75 -7.81 -3.76 6.26
CA PRO A 75 -9.02 -4.48 5.90
C PRO A 75 -9.40 -4.22 4.43
N ASN A 76 -9.95 -5.24 3.75
CA ASN A 76 -10.46 -5.09 2.38
C ASN A 76 -11.55 -4.03 2.24
N LEU A 77 -12.27 -3.73 3.33
CA LEU A 77 -13.21 -2.63 3.42
C LEU A 77 -12.56 -1.50 4.22
N LEU A 78 -12.12 -0.45 3.54
CA LEU A 78 -11.51 0.72 4.17
C LEU A 78 -12.61 1.63 4.73
N GLU A 79 -12.48 1.98 6.01
CA GLU A 79 -13.28 3.02 6.65
C GLU A 79 -12.51 4.35 6.51
N LEU A 80 -13.07 5.27 5.73
CA LEU A 80 -12.43 6.54 5.35
C LEU A 80 -13.21 7.72 5.93
N GLU A 81 -12.52 8.62 6.64
CA GLU A 81 -13.10 9.86 7.19
C GLU A 81 -12.77 11.07 6.30
N ALA A 82 -13.71 11.99 6.13
CA ALA A 82 -13.53 13.19 5.30
C ALA A 82 -12.58 14.20 5.96
N PRO A 83 -11.83 15.02 5.18
CA PRO A 83 -11.88 15.21 3.72
C PRO A 83 -10.87 14.35 2.93
N ILE A 84 -11.33 13.65 1.89
CA ILE A 84 -10.50 12.82 1.00
C ILE A 84 -10.81 13.12 -0.47
N LYS A 85 -9.80 13.08 -1.33
CA LYS A 85 -9.96 13.17 -2.79
C LYS A 85 -10.05 11.76 -3.39
N ILE A 86 -11.15 11.46 -4.08
CA ILE A 86 -11.35 10.20 -4.79
C ILE A 86 -11.02 10.42 -6.26
N CYS A 87 -10.06 9.66 -6.78
CA CYS A 87 -9.68 9.66 -8.20
C CYS A 87 -10.06 8.30 -8.82
N GLY A 88 -10.70 8.33 -9.99
CA GLY A 88 -11.00 7.15 -10.79
C GLY A 88 -9.80 6.69 -11.62
N THR A 89 -10.06 5.86 -12.63
CA THR A 89 -9.04 5.31 -13.54
C THR A 89 -8.13 6.41 -14.10
N LEU A 90 -6.81 6.15 -14.04
CA LEU A 90 -5.73 6.98 -14.61
C LEU A 90 -5.75 6.95 -16.15
#